data_AF-A0A3D3X4R2-F1
#
_entry.id   AF-A0A3D3X4R2-F1
#
_cell.length_a   1.000
_cell.length_b   1.000
_cell.length_c   1.000
_cell.angle_alpha   90.00
_cell.angle_beta   90.00
_cell.angle_gamma   90.00
#
_symmetry.space_group_name_H-M   'P 1'
#
loop_
_entity.id
_entity.type
_entity.pdbx_description
1 polymer ?
#
loop_
_entity_poly.entity_id
_entity_poly.type
_entity_poly.pdbx_seq_one_letter_code
_entity_poly.pdbx_strand_id
1 'polypeptide(L)' 'MLPYLRINGTEEYWRALDQNLSETMIGRMKPQEALDRTYKEWNAITERRGKDKQLKQYQQSIGYRR' A
#
# COMPACT_ATOMS: atom_id res chain seq x y z
N MET A 1 4.19 0.62 -15.46
CA MET A 1 3.18 1.23 -14.55
C MET A 1 2.41 0.10 -13.88
N LEU A 2 2.31 0.10 -12.55
CA LEU A 2 1.61 -0.96 -11.82
C LEU A 2 0.09 -0.80 -12.06
N PRO A 3 -0.61 -1.82 -12.59
CA PRO A 3 -1.93 -1.62 -13.21
C PRO A 3 -3.05 -1.26 -12.23
N TYR A 4 -2.92 -1.64 -10.95
CA TYR A 4 -4.04 -1.65 -9.99
C TYR A 4 -4.08 -0.48 -9.01
N LEU A 5 -2.94 0.07 -8.59
CA LEU A 5 -2.87 1.18 -7.65
C LEU A 5 -2.35 2.41 -8.42
N ARG A 6 -3.27 3.24 -8.91
CA ARG A 6 -2.94 4.40 -9.77
C ARG A 6 -2.95 5.69 -8.96
N ILE A 7 -2.21 5.69 -7.87
CA ILE A 7 -2.04 6.83 -6.97
C ILE A 7 -0.57 7.21 -6.85
N ASN A 8 -0.29 8.46 -6.54
CA ASN A 8 1.10 8.89 -6.32
C ASN A 8 1.67 8.19 -5.07
N GLY A 9 2.89 7.66 -5.16
CA GLY A 9 3.52 6.92 -4.06
C GLY A 9 3.20 5.42 -4.05
N THR A 10 2.59 4.89 -5.12
CA THR A 10 2.26 3.45 -5.26
C THR A 10 3.44 2.53 -4.98
N GLU A 11 4.65 2.93 -5.39
CA GLU A 11 5.88 2.18 -5.15
C GLU A 11 6.16 1.93 -3.66
N GLU A 12 5.74 2.83 -2.78
CA GLU A 12 5.94 2.68 -1.33
C GLU A 12 5.06 1.57 -0.75
N TYR A 13 3.82 1.45 -1.23
CA TYR A 13 2.91 0.39 -0.83
C TYR A 13 3.43 -0.98 -1.25
N TRP A 14 3.93 -1.08 -2.48
CA TRP A 14 4.52 -2.32 -2.99
C TRP A 14 5.80 -2.69 -2.24
N ARG A 15 6.68 -1.72 -1.97
CA ARG A 15 7.89 -1.96 -1.20
C ARG A 15 7.58 -2.46 0.21
N ALA A 16 6.61 -1.85 0.89
CA ALA A 16 6.18 -2.28 2.23
C ALA A 16 5.70 -3.74 2.23
N LEU A 17 4.83 -4.10 1.28
CA LEU A 17 4.36 -5.48 1.14
C LEU A 17 5.50 -6.45 0.82
N ASP A 18 6.32 -6.13 -0.18
CA ASP A 18 7.42 -6.98 -0.65
C ASP A 18 8.45 -7.26 0.46
N GLN A 19 8.80 -6.24 1.25
CA GLN A 19 9.71 -6.39 2.37
C GLN A 19 9.15 -7.31 3.46
N ASN A 20 7.88 -7.11 3.86
CA ASN A 20 7.26 -7.93 4.90
C ASN A 20 7.05 -9.40 4.46
N LEU A 21 6.73 -9.62 3.18
CA LEU A 21 6.69 -10.97 2.60
C LEU A 21 8.09 -11.60 2.58
N SER A 22 9.12 -10.85 2.19
CA SER A 22 10.50 -11.35 2.18
C SER A 22 10.97 -11.79 3.57
N GLU A 23 10.67 -11.01 4.63
CA GLU A 23 10.96 -11.40 6.01
C GLU A 23 10.22 -12.67 6.45
N THR A 24 9.01 -12.88 5.94
CA THR A 24 8.24 -14.12 6.16
C THR A 24 8.91 -15.31 5.48
N MET A 25 9.36 -15.15 4.24
CA MET A 25 9.99 -16.22 3.46
C MET A 25 11.30 -16.73 4.06
N ILE A 26 12.03 -15.86 4.75
CA ILE A 26 13.27 -16.23 5.46
C ILE A 26 13.04 -16.64 6.92
N GLY A 27 11.77 -16.77 7.34
CA GLY A 27 11.38 -17.26 8.67
C GLY A 27 11.58 -16.26 9.81
N ARG A 28 11.81 -14.98 9.53
CA ARG A 28 11.99 -13.92 10.55
C ARG A 28 10.69 -13.32 11.05
N MET A 29 9.60 -13.51 10.31
CA MET A 29 8.28 -12.99 10.65
C MET A 29 7.20 -14.02 10.36
N LYS A 30 6.15 -14.07 11.19
CA LYS A 30 4.99 -14.92 10.91
C LYS A 30 4.09 -14.27 9.85
N PRO A 31 3.36 -15.05 9.02
CA PRO A 31 2.50 -14.49 7.98
C PRO A 31 1.48 -13.46 8.49
N GLN A 32 0.83 -13.72 9.63
CA GLN A 32 -0.13 -12.79 10.22
C GLN A 32 0.54 -11.46 10.61
N GLU A 33 1.69 -11.54 11.28
CA GLU A 33 2.46 -10.37 11.72
C GLU A 33 2.93 -9.52 10.52
N ALA A 34 3.34 -10.16 9.43
CA ALA A 34 3.73 -9.48 8.20
C ALA A 34 2.59 -8.70 7.55
N LEU A 35 1.39 -9.27 7.52
CA LEU A 35 0.20 -8.58 7.00
C LEU A 35 -0.26 -7.46 7.93
N ASP A 36 -0.22 -7.66 9.25
CA ASP A 36 -0.54 -6.63 10.23
C ASP A 36 0.43 -5.44 10.14
N ARG A 37 1.72 -5.73 9.93
CA ARG A 37 2.75 -4.72 9.71
C ARG A 37 2.54 -3.99 8.39
N THR A 38 2.25 -4.71 7.30
CA THR A 38 1.93 -4.12 6.00
C THR A 38 0.76 -3.15 6.10
N TYR A 39 -0.31 -3.54 6.80
CA TYR A 39 -1.47 -2.67 7.06
C TYR A 39 -1.06 -1.37 7.77
N LYS A 40 -0.25 -1.46 8.83
CA LYS A 40 0.24 -0.28 9.57
C LYS A 40 1.07 0.64 8.67
N GLU A 41 1.99 0.09 7.89
CA GLU A 41 2.84 0.85 6.99
C GLU A 41 2.02 1.52 5.88
N TRP A 42 1.03 0.83 5.30
CA TRP A 42 0.12 1.40 4.31
C TRP A 42 -0.72 2.56 4.85
N ASN A 43 -1.21 2.46 6.09
CA ASN A 43 -1.91 3.59 6.73
C ASN A 43 -0.97 4.78 6.93
N ALA A 44 0.27 4.56 7.40
CA ALA A 44 1.24 5.63 7.57
C ALA A 44 1.64 6.30 6.23
N ILE A 45 1.77 5.52 5.16
CA ILE A 45 1.96 6.06 3.79
C ILE A 45 0.73 6.89 3.39
N THR A 46 -0.48 6.36 3.63
CA THR A 46 -1.73 7.03 3.30
C THR A 46 -1.88 8.39 3.98
N GLU A 47 -1.59 8.44 5.28
CA GLU A 47 -1.64 9.63 6.11
C GLU A 47 -0.62 10.68 5.65
N ARG A 48 0.66 10.29 5.50
CA ARG A 48 1.74 11.19 5.06
C ARG A 48 1.47 11.82 3.69
N ARG A 49 0.92 11.04 2.76
CA ARG A 49 0.62 11.48 1.38
C ARG A 49 -0.71 12.24 1.29
N GLY A 50 -1.56 12.15 2.31
CA GLY A 50 -2.89 12.75 2.39
C GLY A 50 -3.97 11.84 1.80
N LYS A 51 -4.80 11.28 2.69
CA LYS A 51 -5.88 10.32 2.35
C LYS A 51 -6.83 10.85 1.27
N ASP A 52 -7.31 12.08 1.41
CA ASP A 52 -8.28 12.66 0.47
C ASP A 52 -7.70 12.87 -0.92
N LYS A 53 -6.42 13.23 -1.00
CA LYS A 53 -5.71 13.40 -2.28
C LYS A 53 -5.59 12.06 -3.00
N GLN A 54 -5.18 11.02 -2.28
CA GLN A 54 -5.06 9.68 -2.85
C GLN A 54 -6.41 9.09 -3.24
N LEU A 55 -7.44 9.28 -2.42
CA LEU A 55 -8.80 8.86 -2.73
C LEU A 55 -9.30 9.52 -4.02
N LYS A 56 -9.10 10.84 -4.18
CA LYS A 56 -9.47 11.57 -5.40
C LYS A 56 -8.72 11.04 -6.62
N GLN A 57 -7.41 10.82 -6.51
CA GLN A 57 -6.61 10.24 -7.59
C GLN A 57 -7.12 8.86 -8.01
N TYR A 58 -7.38 8.00 -7.03
CA TYR A 58 -7.88 6.66 -7.28
C TYR A 58 -9.24 6.69 -7.98
N GLN A 59 -10.19 7.47 -7.45
CA GLN A 59 -11.51 7.67 -8.05
C GLN A 59 -11.45 8.16 -9.49
N GLN A 60 -10.61 9.16 -9.76
CA GLN A 60 -10.40 9.67 -11.13
C GLN A 60 -9.81 8.59 -12.04
N SER A 61 -8.85 7.81 -11.55
CA SER A 61 -8.15 6.78 -12.32
C SER A 61 -9.03 5.60 -12.76
N ILE A 62 -10.13 5.36 -12.04
CA ILE A 62 -11.11 4.31 -12.32
C ILE A 62 -12.42 4.87 -12.91
N GLY A 63 -12.49 6.18 -13.13
CA GLY A 63 -13.70 6.83 -13.65
C GLY A 63 -14.89 6.78 -12.68
N TYR A 64 -14.66 6.71 -11.37
CA TYR A 64 -15.71 6.65 -10.37
C TYR A 64 -16.58 7.90 -10.41
N ARG A 65 -17.90 7.70 -10.52
CA ARG A 65 -18.93 8.74 -10.46
C ARG A 65 -19.85 8.41 -9.27
N ARG A 66 -20.11 9.41 -8.42
CA ARG A 66 -21.04 9.26 -7.28
C ARG A 66 -22.48 9.21 -7.74
#